data_AF-D4YT00-F1
#
_entry.id   AF-D4YT00-F1
#
_cell.length_a   1.000
_cell.length_b   1.000
_cell.length_c   1.000
_cell.angle_alpha   90.00
_cell.angle_beta   90.00
_cell.angle_gamma   90.00
#
_symmetry.space_group_name_H-M   'P 1'
#
loop_
_entity.id
_entity.type
_entity.pdbx_description
1 polymer ?
#
loop_
_entity_poly.entity_id
_entity_poly.type
_entity_poly.pdbx_seq_one_letter_code
_entity_poly.pdbx_strand_id
1 'polypeptide(L)'
;MKFKSKFTDWLLLLVTAGAIILSIVLWIFIMTNDQRFSQINQADSSSKQQLKTRSTKSLYDLCIPTNSYGYRNGQLYRLYDSKNNLSFEFSKDLQKLKVTSIKLISSSQSQYEKMLANQDYLQLTYPDKITFSVFATGTSKKDNRQLNRIFISTTGNNREIYVGNDKNYRIYRVKIKKGDFTRLRKYAQNAQYKTPIKFVKTKLGYTAYYTKTEKWRIYSYLTNKQADSYFVARLLGTSGVSTRTSKKGWTAYSLNYSTRLRVPKSKSNSDDYLYTHYEKNQYVTNTSRLLDSIYYVHLIGLTEQDLRFFDADASSIRYTNYVEGTPVFLNKHEVQVTTTFSTDSISVAFNSINLQIPIPFDGQTTTLAPTSEVVAKLKAHGLDESEIDDIVVGSQVQKDSTRDNLVNLVPTYYVKAYGEWKSVDEWMKQDLTAYRRTINPQKSEAN
;
A
#
# COMPACT_ATOMS: atom_id res chain seq x y z
N MET A 1 21.15 -59.66 -30.56
CA MET A 1 20.08 -58.98 -29.78
C MET A 1 20.62 -58.29 -28.49
N LYS A 2 21.80 -57.64 -28.51
CA LYS A 2 22.42 -56.97 -27.33
C LYS A 2 22.76 -55.48 -27.52
N PHE A 3 22.58 -54.94 -28.73
CA PHE A 3 22.84 -53.52 -29.02
C PHE A 3 21.62 -52.62 -28.81
N LYS A 4 20.40 -53.18 -28.89
CA LYS A 4 19.16 -52.42 -28.67
C LYS A 4 18.97 -52.00 -27.20
N SER A 5 19.39 -52.78 -26.20
CA SER A 5 19.15 -52.39 -24.79
C SER A 5 20.08 -51.26 -24.32
N LYS A 6 21.37 -51.28 -24.69
CA LYS A 6 22.34 -50.25 -24.28
C LYS A 6 22.03 -48.86 -24.84
N PHE A 7 21.46 -48.78 -26.04
CA PHE A 7 21.06 -47.51 -26.63
C PHE A 7 19.83 -46.93 -25.90
N THR A 8 18.86 -47.78 -25.55
CA THR A 8 17.70 -47.37 -24.76
C THR A 8 18.12 -46.93 -23.36
N ASP A 9 19.02 -47.65 -22.70
CA ASP A 9 19.51 -47.29 -21.36
C ASP A 9 20.29 -45.98 -21.37
N TRP A 10 21.11 -45.73 -22.41
CA TRP A 10 21.85 -44.48 -22.58
C TRP A 10 20.91 -43.30 -22.89
N LEU A 11 19.87 -43.52 -23.71
CA LEU A 11 18.86 -42.52 -24.01
C LEU A 11 18.00 -42.20 -22.79
N LEU A 12 17.69 -43.21 -21.96
CA LEU A 12 16.95 -43.05 -20.70
C LEU A 12 17.80 -42.27 -19.68
N LEU A 13 19.11 -42.52 -19.62
CA LEU A 13 20.06 -41.74 -18.82
C LEU A 13 20.13 -40.28 -19.28
N LEU A 14 20.16 -40.02 -20.59
CA LEU A 14 20.16 -38.66 -21.15
C LEU A 14 18.86 -37.91 -20.88
N VAL A 15 17.70 -38.58 -21.03
CA VAL A 15 16.39 -37.99 -20.72
C VAL A 15 16.27 -37.69 -19.23
N THR A 16 16.75 -38.61 -18.37
CA THR A 16 16.74 -38.42 -16.92
C THR A 16 17.68 -37.29 -16.50
N ALA A 17 18.89 -37.23 -17.06
CA ALA A 17 19.83 -36.14 -16.82
C ALA A 17 19.26 -34.79 -17.31
N GLY A 18 18.61 -34.78 -18.48
CA GLY A 18 17.90 -33.61 -19.01
C GLY A 18 16.78 -33.14 -18.09
N ALA A 19 15.97 -34.07 -17.56
CA ALA A 19 14.90 -33.76 -16.61
C ALA A 19 15.45 -33.22 -15.28
N ILE A 20 16.55 -33.79 -14.76
CA ILE A 20 17.22 -33.31 -13.55
C ILE A 20 17.77 -31.90 -13.77
N ILE A 21 18.47 -31.64 -14.88
CA ILE A 21 19.00 -30.31 -15.21
C ILE A 21 17.84 -29.31 -15.36
N LEU A 22 16.76 -29.69 -16.04
CA LEU A 22 15.57 -28.84 -16.19
C LEU A 22 14.93 -28.53 -14.84
N SER A 23 14.82 -29.52 -13.95
CA SER A 23 14.33 -29.33 -12.57
C SER A 23 15.24 -28.41 -11.77
N ILE A 24 16.56 -28.52 -11.90
CA ILE A 24 17.52 -27.63 -11.23
C ILE A 24 17.40 -26.20 -11.79
N VAL A 25 17.29 -26.03 -13.10
CA VAL A 25 17.11 -24.72 -13.75
C VAL A 25 15.78 -24.09 -13.34
N LEU A 26 14.68 -24.85 -13.32
CA LEU A 26 13.39 -24.38 -12.83
C LEU A 26 13.44 -24.04 -11.34
N TRP A 27 14.11 -24.84 -10.52
CA TRP A 27 14.31 -24.57 -9.10
C TRP A 27 15.12 -23.28 -8.88
N ILE A 28 16.21 -23.08 -9.62
CA ILE A 28 16.99 -21.83 -9.61
C ILE A 28 16.12 -20.67 -10.08
N PHE A 29 15.31 -20.83 -11.13
CA PHE A 29 14.42 -19.77 -11.63
C PHE A 29 13.36 -19.40 -10.60
N ILE A 30 12.77 -20.38 -9.90
CA ILE A 30 11.83 -20.14 -8.80
C ILE A 30 12.52 -19.45 -7.62
N MET A 31 13.73 -19.88 -7.23
CA MET A 31 14.47 -19.27 -6.10
C MET A 31 15.04 -17.88 -6.39
N THR A 32 15.49 -17.63 -7.63
CA THR A 32 16.14 -16.36 -8.00
C THR A 32 15.16 -15.29 -8.47
N ASN A 33 13.93 -15.67 -8.82
CA ASN A 33 12.91 -14.74 -9.31
C ASN A 33 12.02 -14.13 -8.22
N ASP A 34 12.15 -14.50 -6.94
CA ASP A 34 11.37 -13.78 -5.93
C ASP A 34 11.94 -13.77 -4.51
N GLN A 35 12.24 -12.57 -4.02
CA GLN A 35 12.38 -12.31 -2.58
C GLN A 35 11.04 -12.53 -1.85
N ARG A 36 9.90 -12.51 -2.56
CA ARG A 36 8.55 -12.75 -2.00
C ARG A 36 8.38 -14.18 -1.46
N PHE A 37 8.89 -15.20 -2.17
CA PHE A 37 8.73 -16.62 -1.74
C PHE A 37 9.49 -16.96 -0.46
N SER A 38 10.62 -16.32 -0.22
CA SER A 38 11.45 -16.57 0.98
C SER A 38 10.75 -16.20 2.30
N GLN A 39 9.71 -15.35 2.25
CA GLN A 39 8.98 -14.85 3.41
C GLN A 39 7.62 -15.54 3.64
N ILE A 40 7.15 -16.38 2.71
CA ILE A 40 5.87 -17.10 2.82
C ILE A 40 5.92 -18.18 3.91
N ASN A 41 7.11 -18.65 4.29
CA ASN A 41 7.30 -19.81 5.18
C ASN A 41 7.27 -19.52 6.70
N GLN A 42 6.85 -18.34 7.16
CA GLN A 42 6.79 -18.05 8.62
C GLN A 42 5.52 -17.31 9.02
N ALA A 43 4.38 -18.00 8.96
CA ALA A 43 3.14 -17.56 9.60
C ALA A 43 2.69 -18.57 10.67
N ASP A 44 3.58 -18.92 11.60
CA ASP A 44 3.21 -19.76 12.74
C ASP A 44 2.68 -18.93 13.92
N SER A 45 1.59 -19.45 14.47
CA SER A 45 0.83 -19.05 15.65
C SER A 45 1.72 -18.65 16.83
N SER A 46 1.55 -17.44 17.36
CA SER A 46 2.38 -16.91 18.45
C SER A 46 1.60 -16.11 19.50
N SER A 47 2.04 -16.23 20.75
CA SER A 47 1.35 -15.84 22.00
C SER A 47 1.41 -14.34 22.32
N LYS A 48 0.56 -13.89 23.26
CA LYS A 48 0.35 -12.47 23.66
C LYS A 48 1.62 -11.70 24.07
N GLN A 49 2.67 -12.39 24.52
CA GLN A 49 3.93 -11.75 24.95
C GLN A 49 4.85 -11.39 23.77
N GLN A 50 4.74 -12.07 22.63
CA GLN A 50 5.50 -11.78 21.40
C GLN A 50 4.96 -10.56 20.63
N LEU A 51 3.68 -10.20 20.83
CA LEU A 51 3.03 -9.04 20.18
C LEU A 51 3.67 -7.69 20.58
N LYS A 52 4.19 -7.53 21.80
CA LYS A 52 4.82 -6.28 22.26
C LYS A 52 6.20 -6.02 21.65
N THR A 53 6.98 -7.06 21.37
CA THR A 53 8.31 -6.94 20.73
C THR A 53 8.20 -6.91 19.20
N ARG A 54 7.15 -7.52 18.63
CA ARG A 54 6.81 -7.41 17.21
C ARG A 54 6.33 -6.00 16.86
N SER A 55 5.57 -5.32 17.74
CA SER A 55 4.94 -4.02 17.43
C SER A 55 5.91 -2.92 17.00
N THR A 56 7.12 -2.82 17.57
CA THR A 56 8.09 -1.78 17.15
C THR A 56 8.73 -2.07 15.80
N LYS A 57 8.93 -3.34 15.44
CA LYS A 57 9.41 -3.77 14.12
C LYS A 57 8.31 -3.59 13.06
N SER A 58 7.09 -4.00 13.41
CA SER A 58 5.88 -3.93 12.57
C SER A 58 5.40 -2.51 12.23
N LEU A 59 5.61 -1.52 13.12
CA LEU A 59 5.31 -0.11 12.85
C LEU A 59 6.00 0.39 11.57
N TYR A 60 7.28 0.04 11.40
CA TYR A 60 8.09 0.44 10.25
C TYR A 60 7.80 -0.41 9.01
N ASP A 61 7.13 -1.55 9.16
CA ASP A 61 6.78 -2.44 8.04
C ASP A 61 5.50 -1.98 7.34
N LEU A 62 4.56 -1.35 8.08
CA LEU A 62 3.34 -0.78 7.50
C LEU A 62 3.54 0.64 6.94
N CYS A 63 4.37 1.46 7.58
CA CYS A 63 4.63 2.86 7.18
C CYS A 63 5.92 2.98 6.38
N ILE A 64 5.88 2.55 5.12
CA ILE A 64 7.01 2.64 4.18
C ILE A 64 6.65 3.57 3.02
N PRO A 65 7.57 4.42 2.52
CA PRO A 65 7.33 5.17 1.29
C PRO A 65 7.03 4.23 0.12
N THR A 66 6.10 4.57 -0.76
CA THR A 66 5.62 3.66 -1.81
C THR A 66 6.15 4.00 -3.20
N ASN A 67 6.67 5.22 -3.36
CA ASN A 67 7.27 5.68 -4.61
C ASN A 67 8.63 6.31 -4.39
N SER A 68 9.49 6.18 -5.39
CA SER A 68 10.79 6.82 -5.46
C SER A 68 10.94 7.59 -6.76
N TYR A 69 11.54 8.77 -6.70
CA TYR A 69 11.75 9.66 -7.83
C TYR A 69 13.16 10.19 -7.86
N GLY A 70 13.65 10.45 -9.07
CA GLY A 70 14.94 11.10 -9.28
C GLY A 70 15.07 11.70 -10.66
N TYR A 71 15.95 12.69 -10.76
CA TYR A 71 16.23 13.38 -12.02
C TYR A 71 17.31 12.65 -12.83
N ARG A 72 17.12 12.64 -14.15
CA ARG A 72 18.12 12.22 -15.14
C ARG A 72 18.08 13.22 -16.30
N ASN A 73 19.20 13.89 -16.55
CA ASN A 73 19.34 14.86 -17.64
C ASN A 73 18.20 15.91 -17.64
N GLY A 74 17.87 16.47 -16.47
CA GLY A 74 16.80 17.45 -16.31
C GLY A 74 15.37 16.91 -16.28
N GLN A 75 15.13 15.67 -16.70
CA GLN A 75 13.81 15.04 -16.65
C GLN A 75 13.62 14.26 -15.34
N LEU A 76 12.44 14.39 -14.73
CA LEU A 76 12.05 13.65 -13.54
C LEU A 76 11.45 12.29 -13.92
N TYR A 77 11.87 11.24 -13.22
CA TYR A 77 11.38 9.88 -13.40
C TYR A 77 10.90 9.30 -12.08
N ARG A 78 9.81 8.51 -12.13
CA ARG A 78 9.55 7.46 -11.15
C ARG A 78 10.56 6.34 -11.37
N LEU A 79 11.29 6.01 -10.32
CA LEU A 79 12.31 4.97 -10.31
C LEU A 79 11.73 3.71 -9.68
N TYR A 80 11.86 2.59 -10.37
CA TYR A 80 11.37 1.31 -9.89
C TYR A 80 12.30 0.17 -10.34
N ASP A 81 12.49 -0.79 -9.45
CA ASP A 81 13.29 -2.01 -9.66
C ASP A 81 12.59 -3.15 -8.93
N SER A 82 12.22 -4.20 -9.67
CA SER A 82 11.51 -5.36 -9.14
C SER A 82 12.40 -6.28 -8.30
N LYS A 83 13.72 -6.27 -8.52
CA LYS A 83 14.70 -7.08 -7.78
C LYS A 83 15.22 -6.34 -6.55
N ASN A 84 15.40 -5.03 -6.66
CA ASN A 84 15.92 -4.16 -5.62
C ASN A 84 14.90 -3.08 -5.28
N ASN A 85 13.79 -3.46 -4.65
CA ASN A 85 12.72 -2.54 -4.30
C ASN A 85 13.26 -1.36 -3.46
N LEU A 86 13.35 -0.19 -4.09
CA LEU A 86 13.95 1.02 -3.52
C LEU A 86 13.29 1.45 -2.21
N SER A 87 11.96 1.35 -2.16
CA SER A 87 11.17 1.67 -0.98
C SER A 87 11.44 0.73 0.20
N PHE A 88 11.59 -0.57 -0.08
CA PHE A 88 11.91 -1.56 0.94
C PHE A 88 13.36 -1.46 1.41
N GLU A 89 14.31 -1.24 0.51
CA GLU A 89 15.71 -1.03 0.89
C GLU A 89 15.84 0.23 1.76
N PHE A 90 15.08 1.26 1.45
CA PHE A 90 15.01 2.46 2.27
C PHE A 90 14.41 2.22 3.67
N SER A 91 13.37 1.40 3.81
CA SER A 91 12.80 1.14 5.15
C SER A 91 13.82 0.48 6.07
N LYS A 92 14.68 -0.40 5.54
CA LYS A 92 15.79 -0.99 6.31
C LYS A 92 16.78 0.06 6.80
N ASP A 93 17.07 1.07 5.98
CA ASP A 93 17.98 2.17 6.34
C ASP A 93 17.31 3.13 7.35
N LEU A 94 16.01 3.41 7.20
CA LEU A 94 15.21 4.18 8.16
C LEU A 94 15.15 3.53 9.55
N GLN A 95 15.00 2.21 9.61
CA GLN A 95 14.93 1.49 10.89
C GLN A 95 16.23 1.62 11.69
N LYS A 96 17.37 1.79 11.00
CA LYS A 96 18.69 1.92 11.63
C LYS A 96 19.07 3.35 11.98
N LEU A 97 18.48 4.33 11.29
CA LEU A 97 18.81 5.72 11.52
C LEU A 97 18.22 6.24 12.83
N LYS A 98 18.95 7.13 13.48
CA LYS A 98 18.51 7.84 14.69
C LYS A 98 18.43 9.32 14.43
N VAL A 99 17.23 9.89 14.56
CA VAL A 99 17.01 11.33 14.50
C VAL A 99 17.59 11.99 15.75
N THR A 100 18.29 13.11 15.55
CA THR A 100 18.91 13.90 16.62
C THR A 100 18.32 15.30 16.72
N SER A 101 17.89 15.88 15.61
CA SER A 101 17.29 17.21 15.59
C SER A 101 16.40 17.36 14.36
N ILE A 102 15.32 18.11 14.50
CA ILE A 102 14.38 18.46 13.44
C ILE A 102 14.19 19.97 13.48
N LYS A 103 14.56 20.68 12.41
CA LYS A 103 14.41 22.14 12.29
C LYS A 103 13.55 22.49 11.08
N LEU A 104 12.54 23.33 11.27
CA LEU A 104 11.78 23.92 10.15
C LEU A 104 12.68 24.88 9.38
N ILE A 105 12.77 24.71 8.06
CA ILE A 105 13.59 25.54 7.17
C ILE A 105 12.73 26.49 6.34
N SER A 106 11.58 26.02 5.88
CA SER A 106 10.65 26.83 5.10
C SER A 106 9.22 26.32 5.23
N SER A 107 8.27 27.21 4.98
CA SER A 107 6.85 26.92 4.79
C SER A 107 6.27 27.64 3.56
N SER A 108 7.15 28.07 2.64
CA SER A 108 6.77 28.77 1.41
C SER A 108 6.56 27.78 0.28
N GLN A 109 5.46 27.93 -0.46
CA GLN A 109 5.17 27.12 -1.65
C GLN A 109 6.31 27.21 -2.68
N SER A 110 6.82 28.40 -2.97
CA SER A 110 7.91 28.59 -3.95
C SER A 110 9.19 27.86 -3.54
N GLN A 111 9.53 27.88 -2.24
CA GLN A 111 10.70 27.15 -1.73
C GLN A 111 10.48 25.63 -1.78
N TYR A 112 9.24 25.19 -1.56
CA TYR A 112 8.85 23.79 -1.70
C TYR A 112 8.97 23.29 -3.14
N GLU A 113 8.45 24.05 -4.10
CA GLU A 113 8.55 23.74 -5.53
C GLU A 113 10.01 23.73 -6.01
N LYS A 114 10.85 24.65 -5.51
CA LYS A 114 12.30 24.62 -5.75
C LYS A 114 12.94 23.35 -5.20
N MET A 115 12.52 22.88 -4.03
CA MET A 115 13.00 21.62 -3.46
C MET A 115 12.54 20.40 -4.28
N LEU A 116 11.30 20.39 -4.78
CA LEU A 116 10.78 19.36 -5.68
C LEU A 116 11.52 19.32 -7.04
N ALA A 117 11.92 20.48 -7.54
CA ALA A 117 12.68 20.65 -8.78
C ALA A 117 14.18 20.36 -8.64
N ASN A 118 14.67 20.15 -7.41
CA ASN A 118 16.10 20.02 -7.15
C ASN A 118 16.63 18.64 -7.59
N GLN A 119 17.55 18.65 -8.55
CA GLN A 119 18.12 17.45 -9.16
C GLN A 119 19.12 16.71 -8.26
N ASP A 120 19.63 17.37 -7.22
CA ASP A 120 20.59 16.81 -6.27
C ASP A 120 19.94 15.88 -5.26
N TYR A 121 18.61 15.70 -5.29
CA TYR A 121 17.88 14.87 -4.34
C TYR A 121 17.12 13.74 -5.01
N LEU A 122 17.28 12.54 -4.44
CA LEU A 122 16.32 11.46 -4.58
C LEU A 122 15.13 11.76 -3.68
N GLN A 123 13.92 11.53 -4.19
CA GLN A 123 12.69 11.78 -3.46
C GLN A 123 11.97 10.47 -3.18
N LEU A 124 11.49 10.31 -1.95
CA LEU A 124 10.64 9.20 -1.55
C LEU A 124 9.34 9.75 -1.01
N THR A 125 8.21 9.14 -1.35
CA THR A 125 6.91 9.62 -0.90
C THR A 125 6.11 8.52 -0.24
N TYR A 126 5.51 8.85 0.89
CA TYR A 126 4.35 8.13 1.41
C TYR A 126 3.12 8.49 0.59
N PRO A 127 2.15 7.58 0.47
CA PRO A 127 0.93 7.84 -0.29
C PRO A 127 0.05 8.92 0.36
N ASP A 128 0.16 9.13 1.68
CA ASP A 128 -0.38 10.30 2.38
C ASP A 128 0.50 10.64 3.62
N LYS A 129 0.09 11.63 4.41
CA LYS A 129 0.81 12.17 5.57
C LYS A 129 0.84 11.18 6.74
N ILE A 130 2.05 10.72 7.05
CA ILE A 130 2.39 10.11 8.34
C ILE A 130 2.83 11.17 9.35
N THR A 131 3.05 10.78 10.60
CA THR A 131 3.59 11.66 11.65
C THR A 131 5.08 11.41 11.92
N PHE A 132 5.79 12.42 12.41
CA PHE A 132 7.20 12.28 12.78
C PHE A 132 7.43 11.21 13.86
N SER A 133 6.45 10.92 14.71
CA SER A 133 6.53 9.86 15.72
C SER A 133 6.72 8.46 15.12
N VAL A 134 6.25 8.21 13.89
CA VAL A 134 6.40 6.92 13.19
C VAL A 134 7.47 6.93 12.10
N PHE A 135 8.06 8.10 11.81
CA PHE A 135 9.03 8.27 10.73
C PHE A 135 10.34 7.52 10.96
N ALA A 136 10.96 7.69 12.13
CA ALA A 136 12.27 7.10 12.43
C ALA A 136 12.53 7.05 13.94
N THR A 137 13.54 6.28 14.35
CA THR A 137 13.90 6.20 15.77
C THR A 137 14.47 7.53 16.27
N GLY A 138 14.27 7.84 17.57
CA GLY A 138 14.74 9.08 18.18
C GLY A 138 13.83 10.29 18.01
N THR A 139 12.68 10.15 17.34
CA THR A 139 11.61 11.15 17.37
C THR A 139 10.76 10.98 18.64
N SER A 140 10.10 12.07 19.07
CA SER A 140 9.18 12.00 20.20
C SER A 140 7.91 11.24 19.82
N LYS A 141 7.46 10.32 20.67
CA LYS A 141 6.18 9.62 20.51
C LYS A 141 4.97 10.55 20.50
N LYS A 142 5.12 11.79 20.99
CA LYS A 142 4.06 12.82 21.01
C LYS A 142 4.15 13.78 19.81
N ASP A 143 5.12 13.60 18.91
CA ASP A 143 5.31 14.50 17.78
C ASP A 143 4.19 14.30 16.74
N ASN A 144 3.26 15.26 16.71
CA ASN A 144 2.09 15.27 15.83
C ASN A 144 2.34 15.99 14.50
N ARG A 145 3.57 16.46 14.25
CA ARG A 145 3.91 17.05 12.95
C ARG A 145 3.80 15.99 11.87
N GLN A 146 3.31 16.38 10.71
CA GLN A 146 3.07 15.48 9.58
C GLN A 146 4.07 15.69 8.45
N LEU A 147 4.42 14.61 7.76
CA LEU A 147 5.24 14.59 6.55
C LEU A 147 4.71 13.54 5.58
N ASN A 148 5.01 13.70 4.29
CA ASN A 148 4.74 12.67 3.29
C ASN A 148 5.86 12.51 2.26
N ARG A 149 6.91 13.35 2.32
CA ARG A 149 8.03 13.30 1.38
C ARG A 149 9.37 13.36 2.08
N ILE A 150 10.35 12.67 1.55
CA ILE A 150 11.73 12.62 2.04
C ILE A 150 12.65 12.92 0.88
N PHE A 151 13.63 13.80 1.10
CA PHE A 151 14.65 14.18 0.14
C PHE A 151 16.01 13.75 0.65
N ILE A 152 16.69 12.92 -0.14
CA ILE A 152 17.99 12.34 0.20
C ILE A 152 18.99 12.82 -0.83
N SER A 153 20.09 13.39 -0.37
CA SER A 153 21.15 13.86 -1.25
C SER A 153 21.71 12.71 -2.09
N THR A 154 21.81 12.96 -3.40
CA THR A 154 22.46 12.09 -4.39
C THR A 154 23.98 12.05 -4.18
N THR A 155 24.55 13.02 -3.49
CA THR A 155 25.99 13.23 -3.30
C THR A 155 26.42 12.98 -1.85
N GLY A 156 26.48 11.70 -1.46
CA GLY A 156 27.25 11.20 -0.31
C GLY A 156 26.85 11.66 1.12
N ASN A 157 26.04 12.71 1.29
CA ASN A 157 25.66 13.20 2.61
C ASN A 157 24.72 12.20 3.30
N ASN A 158 25.20 11.66 4.41
CA ASN A 158 24.49 10.69 5.24
C ASN A 158 24.19 11.21 6.65
N ARG A 159 24.46 12.50 6.92
CA ARG A 159 24.31 13.13 8.25
C ARG A 159 23.04 13.96 8.37
N GLU A 160 22.44 14.33 7.25
CA GLU A 160 21.16 15.02 7.22
C GLU A 160 20.34 14.60 6.02
N ILE A 161 19.03 14.71 6.19
CA ILE A 161 18.03 14.58 5.15
C ILE A 161 17.05 15.75 5.28
N TYR A 162 16.26 15.99 4.24
CA TYR A 162 15.13 16.90 4.32
C TYR A 162 13.84 16.10 4.24
N VAL A 163 12.81 16.56 4.94
CA VAL A 163 11.47 15.98 4.84
C VAL A 163 10.45 17.08 4.58
N GLY A 164 9.46 16.75 3.76
CA GLY A 164 8.46 17.67 3.25
C GLY A 164 7.05 17.24 3.61
N ASN A 165 6.15 18.23 3.64
CA ASN A 165 4.72 18.04 3.68
C ASN A 165 4.10 18.76 2.48
N ASP A 166 3.66 18.00 1.49
CA ASP A 166 3.18 18.53 0.21
C ASP A 166 1.95 19.43 0.36
N LYS A 167 1.12 19.22 1.39
CA LYS A 167 -0.12 19.99 1.61
C LYS A 167 0.15 21.40 2.16
N ASN A 168 1.12 21.53 3.08
CA ASN A 168 1.38 22.79 3.78
C ASN A 168 2.76 23.39 3.47
N TYR A 169 3.47 22.82 2.49
CA TYR A 169 4.75 23.29 1.95
C TYR A 169 5.88 23.37 2.99
N ARG A 170 5.73 22.70 4.15
CA ARG A 170 6.75 22.72 5.20
C ARG A 170 7.92 21.83 4.81
N ILE A 171 9.13 22.37 4.91
CA ILE A 171 10.39 21.66 4.75
C ILE A 171 11.09 21.64 6.10
N TYR A 172 11.44 20.45 6.57
CA TYR A 172 12.25 20.26 7.76
C TYR A 172 13.62 19.69 7.40
N ARG A 173 14.68 20.24 7.97
CA ARG A 173 16.00 19.62 8.00
C ARG A 173 16.05 18.67 9.18
N VAL A 174 16.41 17.42 8.93
CA VAL A 174 16.51 16.37 9.95
C VAL A 174 17.97 15.92 10.04
N LYS A 175 18.60 16.18 11.18
CA LYS A 175 19.95 15.68 11.48
C LYS A 175 19.85 14.24 11.98
N ILE A 176 20.63 13.35 11.39
CA ILE A 176 20.57 11.91 11.65
C ILE A 176 21.95 11.35 12.01
N LYS A 177 21.94 10.27 12.80
CA LYS A 177 23.10 9.40 13.05
C LYS A 177 22.83 8.03 12.44
N LYS A 178 23.90 7.33 12.08
CA LYS A 178 23.86 5.98 11.48
C LYS A 178 23.08 5.89 10.15
N GLY A 179 22.95 7.01 9.42
CA GLY A 179 22.43 6.97 8.07
C GLY A 179 23.47 6.37 7.12
N ASP A 180 23.05 5.50 6.22
CA ASP A 180 23.82 5.06 5.07
C ASP A 180 22.89 4.88 3.87
N PHE A 181 22.92 5.81 2.92
CA PHE A 181 22.09 5.76 1.72
C PHE A 181 22.86 5.30 0.47
N THR A 182 24.02 4.68 0.65
CA THR A 182 24.89 4.28 -0.46
C THR A 182 24.23 3.24 -1.36
N ARG A 183 23.58 2.24 -0.77
CA ARG A 183 22.80 1.23 -1.50
C ARG A 183 21.62 1.85 -2.24
N LEU A 184 20.84 2.70 -1.55
CA LEU A 184 19.72 3.41 -2.15
C LEU A 184 20.16 4.22 -3.37
N ARG A 185 21.24 5.00 -3.26
CA ARG A 185 21.79 5.78 -4.38
C ARG A 185 22.20 4.89 -5.55
N LYS A 186 22.87 3.77 -5.29
CA LYS A 186 23.28 2.80 -6.33
C LYS A 186 22.06 2.20 -7.03
N TYR A 187 21.04 1.78 -6.29
CA TYR A 187 19.82 1.24 -6.87
C TYR A 187 19.04 2.31 -7.67
N ALA A 188 18.99 3.55 -7.18
CA ALA A 188 18.33 4.65 -7.90
C ALA A 188 19.06 5.01 -9.22
N GLN A 189 20.39 4.86 -9.25
CA GLN A 189 21.21 4.98 -10.47
C GLN A 189 20.92 3.86 -11.48
N ASN A 190 20.85 2.63 -10.99
CA ASN A 190 20.70 1.43 -11.81
C ASN A 190 19.26 0.97 -12.01
N ALA A 191 18.27 1.77 -11.58
CA ALA A 191 16.86 1.41 -11.65
C ALA A 191 16.48 0.94 -13.06
N GLN A 192 15.95 -0.29 -13.14
CA GLN A 192 15.62 -0.95 -14.40
C GLN A 192 14.48 -0.22 -15.11
N TYR A 193 13.46 0.20 -14.37
CA TYR A 193 12.31 0.91 -14.91
C TYR A 193 12.35 2.39 -14.51
N LYS A 194 12.24 3.25 -15.52
CA LYS A 194 12.26 4.70 -15.38
C LYS A 194 11.07 5.24 -16.16
N THR A 195 10.06 5.72 -15.45
CA THR A 195 8.85 6.24 -16.06
C THR A 195 8.83 7.75 -15.92
N PRO A 196 8.79 8.54 -17.01
CA PRO A 196 8.86 9.99 -16.94
C PRO A 196 7.57 10.55 -16.36
N ILE A 197 7.73 11.39 -15.34
CA ILE A 197 6.61 12.01 -14.63
C ILE A 197 6.85 13.51 -14.48
N LYS A 198 5.78 14.23 -14.16
CA LYS A 198 5.83 15.59 -13.62
C LYS A 198 5.06 15.63 -12.31
N PHE A 199 5.50 16.45 -11.36
CA PHE A 199 4.67 16.73 -10.19
C PHE A 199 3.61 17.76 -10.54
N VAL A 200 2.35 17.46 -10.24
CA VAL A 200 1.21 18.35 -10.42
C VAL A 200 0.57 18.59 -9.06
N LYS A 201 0.18 19.84 -8.82
CA LYS A 201 -0.47 20.24 -7.58
C LYS A 201 -1.93 19.76 -7.57
N THR A 202 -2.32 19.10 -6.49
CA THR A 202 -3.69 18.65 -6.19
C THR A 202 -4.14 19.22 -4.84
N LYS A 203 -5.38 18.99 -4.40
CA LYS A 203 -5.81 19.44 -3.06
C LYS A 203 -5.06 18.75 -1.92
N LEU A 204 -4.58 17.52 -2.12
CA LEU A 204 -3.83 16.80 -1.10
C LEU A 204 -2.31 17.07 -1.12
N GLY A 205 -1.77 17.68 -2.19
CA GLY A 205 -0.38 18.06 -2.26
C GLY A 205 0.18 18.03 -3.68
N TYR A 206 1.24 17.27 -3.91
CA TYR A 206 1.88 17.10 -5.21
C TYR A 206 1.88 15.64 -5.62
N THR A 207 1.28 15.37 -6.77
CA THR A 207 1.04 14.03 -7.30
C THR A 207 1.85 13.81 -8.57
N ALA A 208 2.36 12.59 -8.78
CA ALA A 208 3.09 12.26 -9.99
C ALA A 208 2.12 12.00 -11.17
N TYR A 209 2.19 12.84 -12.19
CA TYR A 209 1.49 12.63 -13.45
C TYR A 209 2.42 11.95 -14.44
N TYR A 210 2.00 10.81 -14.96
CA TYR A 210 2.68 10.11 -16.04
C TYR A 210 2.55 10.91 -17.33
N THR A 211 3.68 11.21 -17.96
CA THR A 211 3.77 12.14 -19.09
C THR A 211 3.60 11.49 -20.45
N LYS A 212 3.71 10.16 -20.51
CA LYS A 212 3.53 9.37 -21.73
C LYS A 212 2.70 8.12 -21.45
N THR A 213 2.19 7.53 -22.53
CA THR A 213 1.56 6.22 -22.50
C THR A 213 2.57 5.16 -22.08
N GLU A 214 2.17 4.27 -21.18
CA GLU A 214 3.04 3.23 -20.63
C GLU A 214 2.35 1.86 -20.60
N LYS A 215 3.13 0.81 -20.83
CA LYS A 215 2.67 -0.57 -20.64
C LYS A 215 2.99 -1.02 -19.21
N TRP A 216 1.94 -1.37 -18.48
CA TRP A 216 2.03 -1.87 -17.12
C TRP A 216 1.74 -3.36 -17.09
N ARG A 217 2.48 -4.07 -16.25
CA ARG A 217 2.34 -5.52 -16.08
C ARG A 217 1.05 -5.85 -15.35
N ILE A 218 0.36 -6.88 -15.81
CA ILE A 218 -0.72 -7.53 -15.07
C ILE A 218 -0.07 -8.65 -14.25
N TYR A 219 -0.34 -8.70 -12.96
CA TYR A 219 0.17 -9.74 -12.07
C TYR A 219 -0.97 -10.65 -11.64
N SER A 220 -0.72 -11.95 -11.55
CA SER A 220 -1.74 -12.92 -11.15
C SER A 220 -1.36 -13.57 -9.82
N TYR A 221 -2.35 -13.86 -8.99
CA TYR A 221 -2.15 -14.41 -7.65
C TYR A 221 -3.19 -15.48 -7.33
N LEU A 222 -2.74 -16.55 -6.68
CA LEU A 222 -3.65 -17.38 -5.90
C LEU A 222 -3.97 -16.70 -4.59
N THR A 223 -5.25 -16.71 -4.26
CA THR A 223 -5.84 -16.10 -3.09
C THR A 223 -6.26 -17.15 -2.08
N ASN A 224 -6.27 -16.75 -0.82
CA ASN A 224 -6.72 -17.56 0.30
C ASN A 224 -7.50 -16.68 1.28
N LYS A 225 -8.39 -17.29 2.05
CA LYS A 225 -9.24 -16.65 3.04
C LYS A 225 -9.09 -17.36 4.37
N GLN A 226 -8.96 -16.59 5.43
CA GLN A 226 -9.05 -17.14 6.79
C GLN A 226 -10.51 -17.46 7.10
N ALA A 227 -10.75 -18.55 7.83
CA ALA A 227 -12.10 -18.93 8.22
C ALA A 227 -12.70 -17.94 9.25
N ASP A 228 -14.03 -17.81 9.29
CA ASP A 228 -14.72 -16.95 10.26
C ASP A 228 -14.31 -17.25 11.71
N SER A 229 -14.15 -18.54 12.03
CA SER A 229 -13.73 -19.02 13.35
C SER A 229 -12.35 -18.51 13.75
N TYR A 230 -11.43 -18.29 12.81
CA TYR A 230 -10.13 -17.69 13.07
C TYR A 230 -10.29 -16.28 13.64
N PHE A 231 -11.06 -15.43 12.96
CA PHE A 231 -11.26 -14.04 13.39
C PHE A 231 -12.07 -13.96 14.68
N VAL A 232 -13.07 -14.81 14.87
CA VAL A 232 -13.83 -14.88 16.13
C VAL A 232 -12.89 -15.24 17.28
N ALA A 233 -12.12 -16.32 17.16
CA ALA A 233 -11.20 -16.75 18.21
C ALA A 233 -10.11 -15.72 18.50
N ARG A 234 -9.56 -15.08 17.46
CA ARG A 234 -8.49 -14.09 17.60
C ARG A 234 -8.95 -12.78 18.22
N LEU A 235 -10.10 -12.26 17.78
CA LEU A 235 -10.60 -10.93 18.18
C LEU A 235 -11.45 -10.96 19.44
N LEU A 236 -12.22 -12.04 19.64
CA LEU A 236 -13.18 -12.17 20.74
C LEU A 236 -12.86 -13.30 21.72
N GLY A 237 -11.86 -14.14 21.43
CA GLY A 237 -11.53 -15.31 22.26
C GLY A 237 -12.43 -16.52 22.00
N THR A 238 -12.25 -17.56 22.80
CA THR A 238 -12.91 -18.88 22.61
C THR A 238 -14.08 -19.13 23.57
N SER A 239 -14.36 -18.22 24.51
CA SER A 239 -15.39 -18.38 25.54
C SER A 239 -16.14 -17.06 25.78
N GLY A 240 -17.42 -17.13 26.17
CA GLY A 240 -18.23 -15.94 26.47
C GLY A 240 -18.69 -15.15 25.24
N VAL A 241 -18.54 -15.71 24.04
CA VAL A 241 -18.96 -15.09 22.78
C VAL A 241 -20.41 -15.44 22.50
N SER A 242 -21.26 -14.41 22.40
CA SER A 242 -22.65 -14.55 21.96
C SER A 242 -22.75 -14.37 20.45
N THR A 243 -23.75 -14.99 19.82
CA THR A 243 -23.94 -14.94 18.37
C THR A 243 -25.35 -14.48 18.02
N ARG A 244 -25.47 -13.64 16.98
CA ARG A 244 -26.75 -13.20 16.43
C ARG A 244 -26.68 -13.11 14.91
N THR A 245 -27.42 -13.96 14.23
CA THR A 245 -27.54 -13.96 12.77
C THR A 245 -28.59 -12.94 12.33
N SER A 246 -28.23 -12.07 11.40
CA SER A 246 -29.12 -11.11 10.79
C SER A 246 -29.78 -11.67 9.54
N LYS A 247 -31.05 -11.29 9.31
CA LYS A 247 -31.73 -11.54 8.04
C LYS A 247 -31.05 -10.78 6.87
N LYS A 248 -30.27 -9.73 7.16
CA LYS A 248 -29.55 -8.89 6.19
C LYS A 248 -28.18 -9.46 5.75
N GLY A 249 -27.95 -10.77 5.90
CA GLY A 249 -26.78 -11.43 5.29
C GLY A 249 -25.46 -11.34 6.07
N TRP A 250 -25.50 -11.12 7.39
CA TRP A 250 -24.32 -11.15 8.25
C TRP A 250 -24.61 -11.82 9.59
N THR A 251 -23.56 -12.34 10.23
CA THR A 251 -23.59 -12.88 11.60
C THR A 251 -22.77 -11.96 12.50
N ALA A 252 -23.34 -11.52 13.62
CA ALA A 252 -22.60 -10.78 14.63
C ALA A 252 -22.18 -11.71 15.77
N TYR A 253 -20.91 -11.67 16.11
CA TYR A 253 -20.34 -12.25 17.30
C TYR A 253 -20.01 -11.11 18.26
N SER A 254 -20.40 -11.24 19.52
CA SER A 254 -20.15 -10.20 20.53
C SER A 254 -19.54 -10.83 21.78
N LEU A 255 -18.44 -10.25 22.23
CA LEU A 255 -17.87 -10.51 23.56
C LEU A 255 -18.24 -9.32 24.44
N ASN A 256 -19.10 -9.59 25.42
CA ASN A 256 -19.64 -8.60 26.35
C ASN A 256 -20.36 -7.45 25.60
N TYR A 257 -20.44 -6.27 26.21
CA TYR A 257 -21.00 -5.05 25.60
C TYR A 257 -19.97 -4.20 24.85
N SER A 258 -18.67 -4.53 24.96
CA SER A 258 -17.57 -3.68 24.49
C SER A 258 -16.99 -4.08 23.13
N THR A 259 -17.20 -5.31 22.66
CA THR A 259 -16.60 -5.75 21.38
C THR A 259 -17.57 -6.55 20.54
N ARG A 260 -17.53 -6.32 19.23
CA ARG A 260 -18.39 -6.98 18.25
C ARG A 260 -17.64 -7.21 16.95
N LEU A 261 -17.79 -8.39 16.38
CA LEU A 261 -17.35 -8.74 15.04
C LEU A 261 -18.57 -9.05 14.17
N ARG A 262 -18.72 -8.38 13.03
CA ARG A 262 -19.66 -8.76 11.99
C ARG A 262 -18.92 -9.53 10.91
N VAL A 263 -19.49 -10.69 10.59
CA VAL A 263 -18.97 -11.67 9.65
C VAL A 263 -19.99 -11.80 8.51
N PRO A 264 -19.56 -11.84 7.24
CA PRO A 264 -20.47 -12.07 6.12
C PRO A 264 -21.13 -13.46 6.24
N LYS A 265 -22.39 -13.61 5.82
CA LYS A 265 -23.06 -14.91 5.89
C LYS A 265 -22.32 -15.94 5.03
N SER A 266 -22.19 -17.18 5.52
CA SER A 266 -21.70 -18.31 4.73
C SER A 266 -22.47 -18.40 3.40
N LYS A 267 -21.74 -18.41 2.27
CA LYS A 267 -22.21 -18.30 0.87
C LYS A 267 -22.48 -16.89 0.32
N SER A 268 -22.23 -15.83 1.08
CA SER A 268 -22.14 -14.48 0.52
C SER A 268 -20.86 -14.37 -0.34
N ASN A 269 -20.93 -13.63 -1.46
CA ASN A 269 -19.74 -13.30 -2.27
C ASN A 269 -18.89 -12.17 -1.64
N SER A 270 -19.10 -11.90 -0.35
CA SER A 270 -18.50 -10.82 0.42
C SER A 270 -17.46 -11.41 1.37
N ASP A 271 -16.27 -10.84 1.35
CA ASP A 271 -15.16 -11.21 2.23
C ASP A 271 -14.85 -10.11 3.25
N ASP A 272 -15.82 -9.21 3.44
CA ASP A 272 -15.71 -8.01 4.26
C ASP A 272 -16.26 -8.21 5.66
N TYR A 273 -15.44 -7.88 6.65
CA TYR A 273 -15.68 -8.01 8.07
C TYR A 273 -15.68 -6.63 8.70
N LEU A 274 -16.40 -6.50 9.82
CA LEU A 274 -16.39 -5.28 10.63
C LEU A 274 -16.19 -5.63 12.09
N TYR A 275 -15.01 -5.33 12.60
CA TYR A 275 -14.73 -5.37 14.03
C TYR A 275 -15.03 -4.00 14.65
N THR A 276 -15.73 -3.96 15.78
CA THR A 276 -16.03 -2.73 16.51
C THR A 276 -15.65 -2.91 17.97
N HIS A 277 -14.82 -1.99 18.45
CA HIS A 277 -14.47 -1.84 19.86
C HIS A 277 -15.18 -0.59 20.40
N TYR A 278 -16.14 -0.78 21.31
CA TYR A 278 -16.91 0.28 21.94
C TYR A 278 -16.19 0.76 23.19
N GLU A 279 -15.64 1.95 23.09
CA GLU A 279 -15.04 2.67 24.20
C GLU A 279 -15.16 4.17 23.92
N LYS A 280 -15.38 4.96 24.97
CA LYS A 280 -15.34 6.41 24.83
C LYS A 280 -13.90 6.84 24.64
N ASN A 281 -13.58 7.31 23.44
CA ASN A 281 -12.24 7.78 23.12
C ASN A 281 -12.25 9.22 22.65
N GLN A 282 -11.36 10.01 23.26
CA GLN A 282 -11.02 11.34 22.77
C GLN A 282 -9.71 11.25 21.99
N TYR A 283 -9.81 11.05 20.68
CA TYR A 283 -8.65 11.08 19.81
C TYR A 283 -8.23 12.50 19.51
N VAL A 284 -7.24 12.98 20.25
CA VAL A 284 -6.81 14.38 20.16
C VAL A 284 -5.81 14.60 19.03
N THR A 285 -5.08 13.58 18.56
CA THR A 285 -3.95 13.77 17.63
C THR A 285 -3.93 12.80 16.45
N ASN A 286 -3.30 13.20 15.34
CA ASN A 286 -3.03 12.31 14.21
C ASN A 286 -2.10 11.16 14.61
N THR A 287 -1.13 11.44 15.49
CA THR A 287 -0.20 10.42 15.99
C THR A 287 -0.90 9.30 16.75
N SER A 288 -1.81 9.63 17.68
CA SER A 288 -2.54 8.60 18.43
C SER A 288 -3.38 7.74 17.49
N ARG A 289 -4.11 8.35 16.56
CA ARG A 289 -4.90 7.61 15.56
C ARG A 289 -4.03 6.69 14.72
N LEU A 290 -2.89 7.18 14.23
CA LEU A 290 -1.98 6.37 13.41
C LEU A 290 -1.43 5.18 14.19
N LEU A 291 -0.95 5.38 15.41
CA LEU A 291 -0.45 4.30 16.25
C LEU A 291 -1.53 3.28 16.61
N ASP A 292 -2.73 3.74 16.95
CA ASP A 292 -3.85 2.86 17.28
C ASP A 292 -4.32 2.08 16.06
N SER A 293 -4.39 2.71 14.89
CA SER A 293 -4.75 2.01 13.65
C SER A 293 -3.75 0.89 13.31
N ILE A 294 -2.45 1.09 13.56
CA ILE A 294 -1.43 0.06 13.39
C ILE A 294 -1.64 -1.08 14.40
N TYR A 295 -1.94 -0.75 15.67
CA TYR A 295 -2.30 -1.76 16.66
C TYR A 295 -3.48 -2.63 16.19
N TYR A 296 -4.53 -2.02 15.62
CA TYR A 296 -5.68 -2.75 15.10
C TYR A 296 -5.36 -3.64 13.90
N VAL A 297 -4.47 -3.20 13.00
CA VAL A 297 -3.98 -4.03 11.90
C VAL A 297 -3.34 -5.32 12.45
N HIS A 298 -2.45 -5.21 13.44
CA HIS A 298 -1.83 -6.37 14.09
C HIS A 298 -2.84 -7.25 14.83
N LEU A 299 -3.85 -6.63 15.44
CA LEU A 299 -4.89 -7.33 16.18
C LEU A 299 -5.70 -8.23 15.24
N ILE A 300 -6.06 -7.77 14.04
CA ILE A 300 -6.79 -8.58 13.05
C ILE A 300 -5.97 -9.78 12.59
N GLY A 301 -4.66 -9.63 12.41
CA GLY A 301 -3.77 -10.73 12.04
C GLY A 301 -3.90 -11.19 10.60
N LEU A 302 -4.18 -10.26 9.68
CA LEU A 302 -4.00 -10.53 8.25
C LEU A 302 -2.52 -10.68 7.90
N THR A 303 -2.21 -11.16 6.70
CA THR A 303 -0.85 -11.13 6.19
C THR A 303 -0.41 -9.68 5.97
N GLU A 304 0.60 -9.24 6.72
CA GLU A 304 1.10 -7.85 6.67
C GLU A 304 2.29 -7.65 5.70
N GLN A 305 2.78 -8.72 5.08
CA GLN A 305 4.01 -8.69 4.26
C GLN A 305 3.96 -7.58 3.19
N ASP A 306 2.83 -7.42 2.51
CA ASP A 306 2.63 -6.40 1.48
C ASP A 306 1.67 -5.28 1.90
N LEU A 307 1.13 -5.35 3.13
CA LEU A 307 0.18 -4.37 3.64
C LEU A 307 0.91 -3.08 4.03
N ARG A 308 0.48 -1.94 3.50
CA ARG A 308 1.07 -0.62 3.81
C ARG A 308 0.01 0.41 4.07
N PHE A 309 0.38 1.45 4.83
CA PHE A 309 -0.39 2.68 4.94
C PHE A 309 -0.66 3.24 3.55
N PHE A 310 -1.91 3.62 3.29
CA PHE A 310 -2.36 4.11 1.99
C PHE A 310 -2.88 5.55 2.08
N ASP A 311 -3.79 5.82 2.99
CA ASP A 311 -4.52 7.10 3.00
C ASP A 311 -5.05 7.40 4.40
N ALA A 312 -5.21 8.69 4.73
CA ALA A 312 -5.81 9.14 5.97
C ALA A 312 -6.74 10.33 5.74
N ASP A 313 -7.84 10.38 6.49
CA ASP A 313 -8.70 11.55 6.55
C ASP A 313 -8.93 11.97 8.02
N ALA A 314 -9.98 12.77 8.23
CA ALA A 314 -10.30 13.32 9.54
C ALA A 314 -10.71 12.26 10.57
N SER A 315 -11.18 11.09 10.17
CA SER A 315 -11.66 10.05 11.09
C SER A 315 -11.13 8.66 10.77
N SER A 316 -10.52 8.45 9.60
CA SER A 316 -10.15 7.11 9.13
C SER A 316 -8.71 7.01 8.67
N ILE A 317 -8.12 5.83 8.88
CA ILE A 317 -6.80 5.44 8.40
C ILE A 317 -6.92 4.14 7.61
N ARG A 318 -6.35 4.12 6.42
CA ARG A 318 -6.51 3.05 5.43
C ARG A 318 -5.17 2.38 5.12
N TYR A 319 -5.22 1.07 5.00
CA TYR A 319 -4.11 0.22 4.62
C TYR A 319 -4.51 -0.66 3.45
N THR A 320 -3.60 -0.84 2.49
CA THR A 320 -3.81 -1.77 1.39
C THR A 320 -2.55 -2.51 1.01
N ASN A 321 -2.72 -3.64 0.33
CA ASN A 321 -1.60 -4.43 -0.19
C ASN A 321 -0.92 -3.70 -1.35
N TYR A 322 0.41 -3.76 -1.41
CA TYR A 322 1.21 -3.22 -2.50
C TYR A 322 1.89 -4.34 -3.28
N VAL A 323 1.54 -4.47 -4.55
CA VAL A 323 2.23 -5.38 -5.48
C VAL A 323 3.07 -4.54 -6.42
N GLU A 324 4.38 -4.78 -6.43
CA GLU A 324 5.32 -4.08 -7.29
C GLU A 324 5.23 -2.54 -7.24
N GLY A 325 5.00 -2.01 -6.04
CA GLY A 325 4.91 -0.57 -5.78
C GLY A 325 3.57 0.05 -6.18
N THR A 326 2.57 -0.76 -6.51
CA THR A 326 1.21 -0.33 -6.88
C THR A 326 0.21 -0.77 -5.80
N PRO A 327 -0.62 0.13 -5.26
CA PRO A 327 -1.67 -0.25 -4.30
C PRO A 327 -2.71 -1.14 -4.97
N VAL A 328 -3.17 -2.17 -4.28
CA VAL A 328 -4.22 -3.08 -4.74
C VAL A 328 -5.56 -2.62 -4.19
N PHE A 329 -6.60 -2.61 -5.01
CA PHE A 329 -7.98 -2.38 -4.61
C PHE A 329 -8.78 -3.65 -4.89
N LEU A 330 -9.44 -4.16 -3.85
CA LEU A 330 -10.03 -5.50 -3.86
C LEU A 330 -11.38 -5.50 -4.58
N ASN A 331 -12.42 -4.98 -3.94
CA ASN A 331 -13.73 -4.86 -4.55
C ASN A 331 -13.90 -3.43 -5.03
N LYS A 332 -13.65 -3.20 -6.32
CA LYS A 332 -13.67 -1.87 -6.93
C LYS A 332 -12.64 -0.93 -6.31
N HIS A 333 -13.02 -0.12 -5.33
CA HIS A 333 -12.17 0.88 -4.68
C HIS A 333 -11.93 0.61 -3.18
N GLU A 334 -12.33 -0.56 -2.70
CA GLU A 334 -12.09 -0.97 -1.31
C GLU A 334 -10.61 -1.33 -1.07
N VAL A 335 -10.10 -0.88 0.07
CA VAL A 335 -8.76 -1.21 0.58
C VAL A 335 -8.82 -2.40 1.52
N GLN A 336 -7.67 -3.01 1.85
CA GLN A 336 -7.62 -4.18 2.73
C GLN A 336 -8.16 -3.90 4.15
N VAL A 337 -7.77 -2.78 4.76
CA VAL A 337 -8.16 -2.42 6.14
C VAL A 337 -8.46 -0.93 6.24
N THR A 338 -9.58 -0.59 6.88
CA THR A 338 -9.93 0.78 7.25
C THR A 338 -10.26 0.84 8.74
N THR A 339 -9.49 1.62 9.49
CA THR A 339 -9.78 1.93 10.89
C THR A 339 -10.45 3.29 10.97
N THR A 340 -11.68 3.34 11.46
CA THR A 340 -12.48 4.55 11.65
C THR A 340 -12.64 4.84 13.14
N PHE A 341 -12.31 6.06 13.53
CA PHE A 341 -12.36 6.58 14.89
C PHE A 341 -13.61 7.44 15.07
N SER A 342 -14.45 7.06 16.03
CA SER A 342 -15.66 7.78 16.43
C SER A 342 -15.61 8.09 17.94
N THR A 343 -16.53 8.92 18.42
CA THR A 343 -16.60 9.34 19.83
C THR A 343 -16.72 8.16 20.81
N ASP A 344 -17.54 7.17 20.45
CA ASP A 344 -17.90 6.05 21.33
C ASP A 344 -17.42 4.69 20.82
N SER A 345 -16.66 4.68 19.71
CA SER A 345 -16.14 3.42 19.17
C SER A 345 -14.99 3.60 18.18
N ILE A 346 -14.27 2.51 18.01
CA ILE A 346 -13.35 2.29 16.90
C ILE A 346 -13.92 1.16 16.07
N SER A 347 -14.07 1.40 14.78
CA SER A 347 -14.49 0.38 13.83
C SER A 347 -13.34 0.06 12.89
N VAL A 348 -13.09 -1.23 12.67
CA VAL A 348 -12.07 -1.73 11.76
C VAL A 348 -12.77 -2.61 10.73
N ALA A 349 -12.99 -2.03 9.55
CA ALA A 349 -13.46 -2.75 8.38
C ALA A 349 -12.26 -3.41 7.70
N PHE A 350 -12.36 -4.69 7.37
CA PHE A 350 -11.27 -5.39 6.69
C PHE A 350 -11.79 -6.49 5.79
N ASN A 351 -11.06 -6.75 4.71
CA ASN A 351 -11.31 -7.89 3.82
C ASN A 351 -10.42 -9.08 4.24
N SER A 352 -10.94 -10.31 4.19
CA SER A 352 -10.20 -11.51 4.61
C SER A 352 -9.36 -12.16 3.50
N ILE A 353 -9.47 -11.70 2.25
CA ILE A 353 -8.69 -12.21 1.12
C ILE A 353 -7.22 -11.82 1.31
N ASN A 354 -6.35 -12.82 1.24
CA ASN A 354 -4.91 -12.66 1.18
C ASN A 354 -4.40 -13.03 -0.21
N LEU A 355 -3.55 -12.19 -0.80
CA LEU A 355 -2.75 -12.54 -1.97
C LEU A 355 -1.60 -13.44 -1.49
N GLN A 356 -1.61 -14.72 -1.84
CA GLN A 356 -0.70 -15.69 -1.24
C GLN A 356 0.43 -16.10 -2.18
N ILE A 357 0.10 -16.67 -3.33
CA ILE A 357 1.10 -17.24 -4.24
C ILE A 357 1.12 -16.39 -5.51
N PRO A 358 2.19 -15.63 -5.78
CA PRO A 358 2.34 -14.96 -7.06
C PRO A 358 2.48 -15.99 -8.17
N ILE A 359 1.73 -15.81 -9.24
CA ILE A 359 1.92 -16.57 -10.47
C ILE A 359 3.03 -15.88 -11.28
N PRO A 360 3.98 -16.63 -11.83
CA PRO A 360 5.02 -16.07 -12.68
C PRO A 360 4.42 -15.21 -13.79
N PHE A 361 5.05 -14.05 -14.01
CA PHE A 361 4.61 -13.12 -15.04
C PHE A 361 4.61 -13.79 -16.41
N ASP A 362 3.44 -13.83 -17.03
CA ASP A 362 3.17 -14.52 -18.30
C ASP A 362 3.28 -13.58 -19.53
N GLY A 363 3.66 -12.32 -19.31
CA GLY A 363 3.80 -11.32 -20.37
C GLY A 363 2.59 -10.40 -20.53
N GLN A 364 1.48 -10.65 -19.81
CA GLN A 364 0.29 -9.81 -19.94
C GLN A 364 0.51 -8.37 -19.48
N THR A 365 0.11 -7.41 -20.30
CA THR A 365 0.24 -5.99 -19.98
C THR A 365 -1.04 -5.24 -20.30
N THR A 366 -1.32 -4.19 -19.54
CA THR A 366 -2.32 -3.18 -19.86
C THR A 366 -1.64 -1.86 -20.23
N THR A 367 -2.32 -1.04 -21.02
CA THR A 367 -1.80 0.27 -21.44
C THR A 367 -2.48 1.36 -20.63
N LEU A 368 -1.67 2.22 -19.99
CA LEU A 368 -2.15 3.41 -19.29
C LEU A 368 -1.82 4.66 -20.12
N ALA A 369 -2.84 5.46 -20.38
CA ALA A 369 -2.70 6.77 -21.02
C ALA A 369 -1.95 7.75 -20.10
N PRO A 370 -1.38 8.85 -20.63
CA PRO A 370 -0.84 9.93 -19.81
C PRO A 370 -1.88 10.43 -18.79
N THR A 371 -1.44 10.76 -17.57
CA THR A 371 -2.39 11.17 -16.51
C THR A 371 -3.18 12.42 -16.90
N SER A 372 -2.60 13.32 -17.72
CA SER A 372 -3.32 14.50 -18.23
C SER A 372 -4.51 14.16 -19.13
N GLU A 373 -4.43 13.08 -19.92
CA GLU A 373 -5.55 12.63 -20.75
C GLU A 373 -6.67 12.04 -19.89
N VAL A 374 -6.31 11.31 -18.83
CA VAL A 374 -7.26 10.78 -17.85
C VAL A 374 -8.02 11.92 -17.16
N VAL A 375 -7.30 12.95 -16.72
CA VAL A 375 -7.91 14.15 -16.11
C VAL A 375 -8.81 14.88 -17.11
N ALA A 376 -8.38 15.03 -18.37
CA ALA A 376 -9.19 15.65 -19.41
C ALA A 376 -10.49 14.86 -19.69
N LYS A 377 -10.41 13.53 -19.70
CA LYS A 377 -11.58 12.64 -19.85
C LYS A 377 -12.57 12.80 -18.69
N LEU A 378 -12.07 12.83 -17.45
CA LEU A 378 -12.90 13.06 -16.26
C LEU A 378 -13.56 14.44 -16.28
N LYS A 379 -12.81 15.47 -16.69
CA LYS A 379 -13.34 16.83 -16.87
C LYS A 379 -14.44 16.89 -17.92
N ALA A 380 -14.27 16.21 -19.06
CA ALA A 380 -15.31 16.12 -20.08
C ALA A 380 -16.57 15.39 -19.59
N HIS A 381 -16.43 14.46 -18.65
CA HIS A 381 -17.54 13.79 -17.96
C HIS A 381 -18.15 14.65 -16.84
N GLY A 382 -17.58 15.81 -16.56
CA GLY A 382 -18.07 16.77 -15.59
C GLY A 382 -17.44 16.66 -14.21
N LEU A 383 -16.28 15.99 -14.03
CA LEU A 383 -15.49 16.04 -12.78
C LEU A 383 -14.34 17.03 -12.97
N ASP A 384 -14.46 18.23 -12.41
CA ASP A 384 -13.45 19.26 -12.60
C ASP A 384 -12.14 18.92 -11.87
N GLU A 385 -11.00 19.38 -12.43
CA GLU A 385 -9.69 19.17 -11.81
C GLU A 385 -9.62 19.78 -10.40
N SER A 386 -10.36 20.86 -10.14
CA SER A 386 -10.47 21.46 -8.81
C SER A 386 -11.21 20.57 -7.80
N GLU A 387 -11.97 19.57 -8.26
CA GLU A 387 -12.69 18.61 -7.42
C GLU A 387 -11.84 17.40 -7.07
N ILE A 388 -10.78 17.15 -7.84
CA ILE A 388 -9.85 16.04 -7.63
C ILE A 388 -8.95 16.32 -6.42
N ASP A 389 -9.04 15.42 -5.45
CA ASP A 389 -8.22 15.44 -4.26
C ASP A 389 -6.82 14.86 -4.53
N ASP A 390 -6.77 13.73 -5.24
CA ASP A 390 -5.53 13.03 -5.63
C ASP A 390 -5.77 11.99 -6.74
N ILE A 391 -4.70 11.50 -7.37
CA ILE A 391 -4.71 10.49 -8.43
C ILE A 391 -3.57 9.49 -8.22
N VAL A 392 -3.87 8.21 -8.30
CA VAL A 392 -2.86 7.14 -8.21
C VAL A 392 -3.11 6.08 -9.27
N VAL A 393 -2.04 5.43 -9.74
CA VAL A 393 -2.19 4.16 -10.48
C VAL A 393 -2.28 3.05 -9.43
N GLY A 394 -3.38 2.31 -9.44
CA GLY A 394 -3.65 1.18 -8.55
C GLY A 394 -4.02 -0.07 -9.34
N SER A 395 -3.89 -1.24 -8.74
CA SER A 395 -4.29 -2.50 -9.36
C SER A 395 -5.70 -2.88 -8.91
N GLN A 396 -6.61 -2.99 -9.86
CA GLN A 396 -7.93 -3.56 -9.61
C GLN A 396 -7.84 -5.09 -9.58
N VAL A 397 -8.44 -5.72 -8.58
CA VAL A 397 -8.59 -7.18 -8.56
C VAL A 397 -9.70 -7.58 -9.54
N GLN A 398 -9.35 -8.45 -10.49
CA GLN A 398 -10.26 -9.10 -11.40
C GLN A 398 -10.21 -10.61 -11.15
N LYS A 399 -11.35 -11.20 -10.74
CA LYS A 399 -11.45 -12.64 -10.54
C LYS A 399 -11.36 -13.37 -11.88
N ASP A 400 -10.65 -14.49 -11.89
CA ASP A 400 -10.65 -15.40 -13.03
C ASP A 400 -12.05 -16.01 -13.20
N SER A 401 -12.50 -16.20 -14.45
CA SER A 401 -13.84 -16.72 -14.74
C SER A 401 -14.00 -18.22 -14.47
N THR A 402 -12.89 -18.94 -14.31
CA THR A 402 -12.86 -20.41 -14.18
C THR A 402 -12.36 -20.87 -12.80
N ARG A 403 -11.56 -20.05 -12.11
CA ARG A 403 -10.95 -20.39 -10.82
C ARG A 403 -11.20 -19.30 -9.78
N ASP A 404 -12.07 -19.60 -8.83
CA ASP A 404 -12.47 -18.66 -7.77
C ASP A 404 -11.33 -18.16 -6.88
N ASN A 405 -10.24 -18.93 -6.78
CA ASN A 405 -9.07 -18.56 -6.00
C ASN A 405 -7.98 -17.86 -6.82
N LEU A 406 -8.14 -17.68 -8.13
CA LEU A 406 -7.18 -16.95 -8.96
C LEU A 406 -7.70 -15.54 -9.25
N VAL A 407 -6.83 -14.56 -9.08
CA VAL A 407 -7.12 -13.18 -9.45
C VAL A 407 -6.01 -12.57 -10.29
N ASN A 408 -6.41 -11.67 -11.18
CA ASN A 408 -5.52 -10.78 -11.93
C ASN A 408 -5.57 -9.40 -11.30
N LEU A 409 -4.40 -8.79 -11.14
CA LEU A 409 -4.20 -7.44 -10.67
C LEU A 409 -3.97 -6.56 -11.89
N VAL A 410 -5.01 -5.85 -12.32
CA VAL A 410 -5.00 -5.06 -13.55
C VAL A 410 -4.77 -3.58 -13.19
N PRO A 411 -3.62 -2.98 -13.57
CA PRO A 411 -3.37 -1.57 -13.33
C PRO A 411 -4.40 -0.66 -14.00
N THR A 412 -4.89 0.32 -13.25
CA THR A 412 -5.79 1.38 -13.71
C THR A 412 -5.61 2.63 -12.85
N TYR A 413 -6.20 3.74 -13.27
CA TYR A 413 -6.19 4.97 -12.50
C TYR A 413 -7.32 4.96 -11.46
N TYR A 414 -6.96 5.31 -10.23
CA TYR A 414 -7.87 5.65 -9.15
C TYR A 414 -7.76 7.14 -8.87
N VAL A 415 -8.92 7.78 -8.73
CA VAL A 415 -9.03 9.21 -8.46
C VAL A 415 -9.79 9.39 -7.18
N LYS A 416 -9.21 10.14 -6.25
CA LYS A 416 -9.88 10.59 -5.05
C LYS A 416 -10.59 11.88 -5.37
N ALA A 417 -11.89 11.91 -5.20
CA ALA A 417 -12.68 13.14 -5.27
C ALA A 417 -13.79 13.06 -4.24
N TYR A 418 -14.11 14.21 -3.64
CA TYR A 418 -15.13 14.30 -2.60
C TYR A 418 -14.87 13.37 -1.40
N GLY A 419 -13.59 13.11 -1.10
CA GLY A 419 -13.19 12.21 -0.01
C GLY A 419 -13.24 10.71 -0.33
N GLU A 420 -13.73 10.30 -1.51
CA GLU A 420 -13.83 8.90 -1.91
C GLU A 420 -12.86 8.55 -3.04
N TRP A 421 -12.18 7.40 -2.92
CA TRP A 421 -11.44 6.81 -4.03
C TRP A 421 -12.40 6.04 -4.93
N LYS A 422 -12.29 6.23 -6.24
CA LYS A 422 -12.92 5.37 -7.26
C LYS A 422 -11.99 5.22 -8.45
N SER A 423 -12.07 4.10 -9.14
CA SER A 423 -11.42 3.96 -10.44
C SER A 423 -12.00 4.97 -11.44
N VAL A 424 -11.25 5.29 -12.49
CA VAL A 424 -11.75 6.16 -13.57
C VAL A 424 -13.05 5.61 -14.16
N ASP A 425 -13.13 4.31 -14.41
CA ASP A 425 -14.34 3.68 -14.97
C ASP A 425 -15.54 3.76 -14.02
N GLU A 426 -15.32 3.76 -12.71
CA GLU A 426 -16.38 4.01 -11.74
C GLU A 426 -16.86 5.46 -11.76
N TRP A 427 -15.95 6.43 -11.88
CA TRP A 427 -16.31 7.84 -12.02
C TRP A 427 -17.09 8.10 -13.31
N MET A 428 -16.68 7.49 -14.42
CA MET A 428 -17.38 7.59 -15.71
C MET A 428 -18.80 7.02 -15.68
N LYS A 429 -19.13 6.16 -14.70
CA LYS A 429 -20.48 5.62 -14.50
C LYS A 429 -21.34 6.46 -13.54
N GLN A 430 -20.76 7.43 -12.84
CA GLN A 430 -21.51 8.31 -11.94
C GLN A 430 -22.23 9.40 -12.72
N ASP A 431 -23.46 9.71 -12.30
CA ASP A 431 -24.07 11.01 -12.56
C ASP A 431 -23.49 12.01 -11.54
N LEU A 432 -22.52 12.81 -11.98
CA LEU A 432 -21.82 13.75 -11.11
C LEU A 432 -22.70 14.90 -10.64
N THR A 433 -23.80 15.20 -11.34
CA THR A 433 -24.76 16.22 -10.89
C THR A 433 -25.56 15.71 -9.70
N ALA A 434 -26.09 14.49 -9.79
CA ALA A 434 -26.77 13.84 -8.68
C ALA A 434 -25.81 13.58 -7.51
N TYR A 435 -24.60 13.10 -7.81
CA TYR A 435 -23.59 12.78 -6.81
C TYR A 435 -23.22 14.00 -5.96
N ARG A 436 -22.99 15.16 -6.57
CA ARG A 436 -22.72 16.43 -5.85
C ARG A 436 -23.84 16.79 -4.87
N ARG A 437 -25.10 16.56 -5.22
CA ARG A 437 -26.24 16.84 -4.32
C ARG A 437 -26.24 15.92 -3.10
N THR A 438 -25.87 14.65 -3.28
CA THR A 438 -25.84 13.69 -2.16
C THR A 438 -24.75 13.97 -1.14
N ILE A 439 -23.59 14.47 -1.58
CA ILE A 439 -22.45 14.77 -0.70
C ILE A 439 -22.50 16.17 -0.10
N ASN A 440 -23.23 17.11 -0.73
CA ASN A 440 -23.39 18.50 -0.29
C ASN A 440 -24.87 18.91 -0.32
N PRO A 441 -25.72 18.38 0.60
CA PRO A 441 -27.15 18.68 0.60
C PRO A 441 -27.46 20.19 0.73
N GLN A 442 -26.59 20.95 1.40
CA GLN A 442 -26.77 22.39 1.64
C GLN A 442 -26.49 23.30 0.43
N LYS A 443 -25.96 22.79 -0.69
CA LYS A 443 -25.81 23.58 -1.92
C LYS A 443 -27.01 23.49 -2.87
N SER A 444 -28.02 22.68 -2.54
CA SER A 444 -29.18 22.47 -3.42
C SER A 444 -30.36 23.41 -3.14
N GLU A 445 -30.33 24.18 -2.05
CA GLU A 445 -31.39 25.15 -1.71
C GLU A 445 -31.11 26.58 -2.22
N ALA A 446 -30.03 26.77 -2.98
CA ALA A 446 -29.71 28.03 -3.63
C ALA A 446 -29.71 27.85 -5.15
N ASN A 447 -30.90 27.62 -5.70
CA ASN A 447 -31.25 27.90 -7.09
C ASN A 447 -32.75 28.04 -7.22
#